data_AF-A0A349Z076-F1
#
_entry.id   AF-A0A349Z076-F1
#
_cell.length_a   1.000
_cell.length_b   1.000
_cell.length_c   1.000
_cell.angle_alpha   90.00
_cell.angle_beta   90.00
_cell.angle_gamma   90.00
#
_symmetry.space_group_name_H-M   'P 1'
#
loop_
_entity.id
_entity.type
_entity.pdbx_description
1 polymer ?
#
loop_
_entity_poly.entity_id
_entity_poly.type
_entity_poly.pdbx_seq_one_letter_code
_entity_poly.pdbx_strand_id
1 'polypeptide(L)'
;VSGNGIERIKAAGIEVTHDVCHEQARALNPGFIKRMQKGLPWVRVKLGVSLDGKIALANGASKWITGPASRRDVQRLRAQSCAIITGSG
;
A
#
# COMPACT_ATOMS: atom_id res chain seq x y z
N VAL A 1 1.71 1.13 18.62
CA VAL A 1 1.06 0.92 19.93
C VAL A 1 2.11 1.12 21.00
N SER A 2 1.80 1.83 22.07
CA SER A 2 2.79 2.32 23.04
C SER A 2 3.25 1.27 24.06
N GLY A 3 3.25 -0.03 23.73
CA GLY A 3 3.75 -1.11 24.61
C GLY A 3 2.89 -1.45 25.83
N ASN A 4 1.96 -0.58 26.25
CA ASN A 4 1.16 -0.75 27.48
C ASN A 4 0.42 -2.10 27.59
N GLY A 5 -0.02 -2.68 26.47
CA GLY A 5 -0.65 -4.00 26.48
C GLY A 5 0.30 -5.13 26.87
N ILE A 6 1.54 -5.08 26.36
CA ILE A 6 2.59 -6.07 26.65
C ILE A 6 2.97 -5.99 28.14
N GLU A 7 3.18 -4.78 28.64
CA GLU A 7 3.57 -4.57 30.04
C GLU A 7 2.48 -5.04 31.02
N ARG A 8 1.21 -4.84 30.70
CA ARG A 8 0.08 -5.37 31.50
C ARG A 8 0.07 -6.90 31.57
N ILE A 9 0.39 -7.58 30.48
CA ILE A 9 0.40 -9.05 30.43
C ILE A 9 1.60 -9.59 31.23
N LYS A 10 2.78 -8.99 31.06
CA LYS A 10 3.96 -9.34 31.87
C LYS A 10 3.72 -9.13 33.37
N ALA A 11 3.09 -8.02 33.75
CA ALA A 11 2.76 -7.72 35.14
C ALA A 11 1.82 -8.74 35.79
N ALA A 12 1.03 -9.47 34.99
CA ALA A 12 0.21 -10.59 35.47
C ALA A 12 0.99 -11.91 35.62
N GLY A 13 2.32 -11.89 35.46
CA GLY A 13 3.18 -13.09 35.55
C GLY A 13 3.16 -13.98 34.31
N ILE A 14 2.63 -13.48 33.18
CA ILE A 14 2.53 -14.23 31.93
C ILE A 14 3.77 -13.94 31.08
N GLU A 15 4.43 -14.99 30.59
CA GLU A 15 5.55 -14.87 29.66
C GLU A 15 5.09 -14.35 28.29
N VAL A 16 5.82 -13.39 27.71
CA VAL A 16 5.47 -12.76 26.43
C VAL A 16 6.69 -12.72 25.50
N THR A 17 6.55 -13.36 24.33
CA THR A 17 7.46 -13.21 23.20
C THR A 17 6.86 -12.22 22.18
N HIS A 18 7.69 -11.33 21.64
CA HIS A 18 7.29 -10.36 20.61
C HIS A 18 8.27 -10.41 19.43
N ASP A 19 7.97 -9.66 18.37
CA ASP A 19 8.75 -9.59 17.12
C ASP A 19 8.87 -10.90 16.33
N VAL A 20 8.03 -11.89 16.66
CA VAL A 20 7.89 -13.11 15.85
C VAL A 20 7.35 -12.75 14.46
N CYS A 21 8.11 -13.07 13.41
CA CYS A 21 7.79 -12.72 12.02
C CYS A 21 7.50 -11.21 11.83
N HIS A 22 8.23 -10.36 12.56
CA HIS A 22 8.02 -8.91 12.58
C HIS A 22 7.92 -8.29 11.19
N GLU A 23 8.83 -8.64 10.26
CA GLU A 23 8.83 -8.08 8.91
C GLU A 23 7.60 -8.48 8.10
N GLN A 24 7.15 -9.74 8.21
CA GLN A 24 5.93 -10.20 7.57
C GLN A 24 4.70 -9.49 8.14
N ALA A 25 4.61 -9.35 9.47
CA ALA A 25 3.52 -8.64 10.13
C ALA A 25 3.46 -7.16 9.70
N ARG A 26 4.62 -6.52 9.53
CA ARG A 26 4.72 -5.15 9.00
C ARG A 26 4.26 -5.05 7.55
N ALA A 27 4.65 -6.02 6.71
CA ALA A 27 4.29 -6.06 5.30
C ALA A 27 2.78 -6.21 5.06
N LEU A 28 2.04 -6.77 6.02
CA LEU A 28 0.57 -6.85 5.95
C LEU A 28 -0.14 -5.49 6.10
N ASN A 29 0.47 -4.54 6.82
CA ASN A 29 -0.19 -3.30 7.23
C ASN A 29 0.60 -2.01 6.90
N PRO A 30 1.19 -1.86 5.70
CA PRO A 30 2.09 -0.75 5.38
C PRO A 30 1.41 0.62 5.48
N GLY A 31 0.14 0.71 5.06
CA GLY A 31 -0.67 1.92 5.14
C GLY A 31 -0.95 2.37 6.57
N PHE A 32 -1.41 1.44 7.40
CA PHE A 32 -1.71 1.72 8.80
C PHE A 32 -0.44 2.10 9.57
N ILE A 33 0.63 1.31 9.43
CA ILE A 33 1.88 1.52 10.17
C ILE A 33 2.50 2.87 9.81
N LYS A 34 2.60 3.22 8.52
CA LYS A 34 3.17 4.52 8.12
C LYS A 34 2.35 5.68 8.67
N ARG A 35 1.01 5.60 8.65
CA ARG A 35 0.14 6.63 9.22
C ARG A 35 0.35 6.78 10.73
N MET A 36 0.44 5.67 11.47
CA MET A 36 0.64 5.71 12.92
C MET A 36 2.04 6.18 13.32
N GLN A 37 3.07 5.89 12.53
CA GLN A 37 4.46 6.24 12.84
C GLN A 37 4.88 7.64 12.35
N LYS A 38 4.30 8.10 11.24
CA LYS A 38 4.75 9.32 10.54
C LYS A 38 3.65 10.34 10.28
N GLY A 39 2.39 10.04 10.62
CA GLY A 39 1.24 10.91 10.31
C GLY A 39 0.93 11.03 8.81
N LEU A 40 1.61 10.25 7.96
CA LEU A 40 1.50 10.34 6.49
C LEU A 40 0.92 9.06 5.88
N PRO A 41 0.19 9.15 4.76
CA PRO A 41 -0.31 7.98 4.07
C PRO A 41 0.81 7.16 3.40
N TRP A 42 0.53 5.87 3.19
CA TRP A 42 1.26 5.05 2.24
C TRP A 42 0.75 5.31 0.83
N VAL A 43 1.65 5.75 -0.06
CA VAL A 43 1.30 6.17 -1.41
C VAL A 43 1.83 5.15 -2.40
N ARG A 44 0.96 4.66 -3.28
CA ARG A 44 1.30 3.82 -4.42
C ARG A 44 0.97 4.56 -5.70
N VAL A 45 1.96 4.73 -6.58
CA VAL A 45 1.78 5.31 -7.92
C VAL A 45 1.75 4.17 -8.94
N LYS A 46 0.71 4.13 -9.77
CA LYS A 46 0.58 3.16 -10.86
C LYS A 46 0.64 3.88 -12.20
N LEU A 47 1.48 3.38 -13.10
CA LEU A 47 1.67 3.91 -14.45
C LEU A 47 1.37 2.81 -15.48
N GLY A 48 0.79 3.19 -16.61
CA GLY A 48 0.70 2.32 -17.79
C GLY A 48 1.40 3.01 -18.93
N VAL A 49 2.55 2.47 -19.36
CA VAL A 49 3.43 3.09 -20.35
C VAL A 49 3.77 2.10 -21.46
N SER A 50 4.05 2.61 -22.65
CA SER A 50 4.69 1.85 -23.72
C SER A 50 6.17 1.60 -23.39
N LEU A 51 6.84 0.75 -24.18
CA LEU A 51 8.25 0.42 -24.00
C LEU A 51 9.17 1.66 -24.09
N ASP A 52 8.80 2.65 -24.92
CA ASP A 52 9.46 3.94 -25.07
C ASP A 52 8.97 5.01 -24.07
N GLY A 53 8.21 4.60 -23.04
CA GLY A 53 7.84 5.45 -21.91
C GLY A 53 6.66 6.41 -22.15
N LYS A 54 5.83 6.19 -23.17
CA LYS A 54 4.69 7.06 -23.50
C LYS A 54 3.41 6.59 -22.81
N ILE A 55 2.56 7.55 -22.41
CA ILE A 55 1.24 7.32 -21.80
C ILE A 55 0.06 7.61 -22.75
N ALA A 56 0.35 8.19 -23.91
CA ALA A 56 -0.59 8.49 -24.99
C ALA A 56 0.20 8.73 -26.28
N LEU A 57 -0.48 8.62 -27.43
CA LEU A 57 0.01 9.15 -28.70
C LEU A 57 0.00 10.68 -28.69
N ALA A 58 0.72 11.30 -29.63
CA ALA A 58 0.79 12.76 -29.77
C ALA A 58 -0.58 13.42 -30.02
N ASN A 59 -1.54 12.67 -30.58
CA ASN A 59 -2.91 13.11 -30.80
C ASN A 59 -3.84 12.89 -29.58
N GLY A 60 -3.28 12.49 -28.42
CA GLY A 60 -4.04 12.25 -27.18
C GLY A 60 -4.69 10.87 -27.07
N ALA A 61 -4.65 10.04 -28.12
CA ALA A 61 -5.19 8.68 -28.05
C ALA A 61 -4.35 7.81 -27.10
N SER A 62 -4.98 7.25 -26.07
CA SER A 62 -4.31 6.56 -24.96
C SER A 62 -4.90 5.18 -24.62
N LYS A 63 -5.93 4.75 -25.34
CA LYS A 63 -6.61 3.46 -25.14
C LYS A 63 -6.25 2.49 -26.28
N TRP A 64 -5.70 1.30 -26.03
CA TRP A 64 -5.20 0.74 -24.77
C TRP A 64 -3.70 0.44 -24.88
N ILE A 65 -2.88 1.09 -24.06
CA ILE A 65 -1.43 0.81 -23.99
C ILE A 65 -1.15 -0.51 -23.25
N THR A 66 -1.86 -0.78 -22.15
CA THR A 66 -1.69 -2.00 -21.35
C THR A 66 -2.85 -2.97 -21.53
N GLY A 67 -2.58 -4.27 -21.50
CA GLY A 67 -3.57 -5.33 -21.73
C GLY A 67 -4.54 -5.59 -20.55
N PRO A 68 -5.58 -6.43 -20.75
CA PRO A 68 -6.60 -6.72 -19.75
C PRO A 68 -6.07 -7.26 -18.42
N ALA A 69 -5.02 -8.09 -18.43
CA ALA A 69 -4.41 -8.65 -17.23
C ALA A 69 -3.82 -7.55 -16.32
N SER A 70 -3.12 -6.57 -16.90
CA SER A 70 -2.60 -5.42 -16.18
C SER A 70 -3.73 -4.58 -15.58
N ARG A 71 -4.81 -4.34 -16.34
CA ARG A 71 -5.97 -3.57 -15.85
C ARG A 71 -6.71 -4.29 -14.71
N ARG A 72 -6.75 -5.62 -14.71
CA ARG A 72 -7.30 -6.42 -13.60
C ARG A 72 -6.43 -6.30 -12.35
N ASP A 73 -5.10 -6.34 -12.49
CA ASP A 73 -4.20 -6.23 -11.34
C ASP A 73 -4.33 -4.88 -10.62
N VAL A 74 -4.53 -3.79 -11.36
CA VAL A 74 -4.81 -2.47 -10.77
C VAL A 74 -6.07 -2.47 -9.91
N GLN A 75 -7.07 -3.31 -10.19
CA GLN A 75 -8.26 -3.39 -9.33
C GLN A 75 -7.92 -3.98 -7.95
N ARG A 76 -6.99 -4.94 -7.86
CA ARG A 76 -6.48 -5.44 -6.57
C ARG A 76 -5.77 -4.31 -5.81
N LEU A 77 -4.95 -3.53 -6.51
CA LEU A 77 -4.27 -2.38 -5.91
C LEU A 77 -5.26 -1.34 -5.37
N ARG A 78 -6.37 -1.10 -6.07
CA ARG A 78 -7.44 -0.20 -5.63
C ARG A 78 -8.18 -0.74 -4.42
N ALA A 79 -8.52 -2.03 -4.39
CA ALA A 79 -9.20 -2.67 -3.27
C ALA A 79 -8.38 -2.62 -1.96
N GLN A 80 -7.05 -2.57 -2.07
CA GLN A 80 -6.13 -2.43 -0.92
C GLN A 80 -5.86 -0.97 -0.51
N SER A 81 -6.48 0.01 -1.18
CA SER A 81 -6.27 1.44 -0.91
C SER A 81 -7.49 2.05 -0.24
N CYS A 82 -7.29 2.88 0.79
CA CYS A 82 -8.38 3.63 1.40
C CYS A 82 -8.93 4.74 0.47
N ALA A 83 -8.14 5.22 -0.48
CA ALA A 83 -8.53 6.28 -1.41
C ALA A 83 -7.85 6.09 -2.78
N ILE A 84 -8.49 6.63 -3.81
CA ILE A 84 -7.95 6.76 -5.17
C ILE A 84 -7.87 8.26 -5.48
N ILE A 85 -6.73 8.73 -5.96
CA ILE A 85 -6.49 10.13 -6.29
C ILE A 85 -6.25 10.25 -7.80
N THR A 86 -6.81 11.29 -8.41
CA THR A 86 -6.59 11.66 -9.82
C THR A 86 -6.49 13.17 -9.93
N GLY A 87 -5.88 13.68 -11.01
CA GLY A 87 -5.95 15.09 -11.38
C GLY A 87 -7.29 15.42 -12.06
N SER A 88 -7.56 16.71 -12.25
CA SER A 88 -8.77 17.23 -12.93
C SER A 88 -8.73 17.15 -14.45
N GLY A 89 -7.62 16.66 -15.02
CA GLY A 89 -7.35 16.64 -16.47
C GLY A 89 -8.15 15.60 -17.25
#